data_AF-A0A7V5DCR1-F1
#
_entry.id   AF-A0A7V5DCR1-F1
#
_cell.length_a   1.000
_cell.length_b   1.000
_cell.length_c   1.000
_cell.angle_alpha   90.00
_cell.angle_beta   90.00
_cell.angle_gamma   90.00
#
_symmetry.space_group_name_H-M   'P 1'
#
loop_
_entity.id
_entity.type
_entity.pdbx_description
1 polymer ?
#
loop_
_entity_poly.entity_id
_entity_poly.type
_entity_poly.pdbx_seq_one_letter_code
_entity_poly.pdbx_strand_id
1 'polypeptide(L)' 'MSSLNVRPPLSNMQMELLKLYSAGVPDEYLPEIKEMIARFLLAKARDEAGKVWQEKNYSDETADKWLK' A
#
# COMPACT_ATOMS: atom_id res chain seq x y z
N MET A 1 24.62 -21.62 19.85
CA MET A 1 24.28 -21.84 18.43
C MET A 1 23.29 -20.76 18.01
N SER A 2 23.78 -19.64 17.47
CA SER A 2 22.93 -18.56 16.98
C SER A 2 22.35 -19.00 15.65
N SER A 3 21.02 -19.15 15.56
CA SER A 3 20.34 -19.45 14.30
C SER A 3 20.54 -18.28 13.34
N LEU A 4 21.17 -18.55 12.19
CA LEU A 4 21.27 -17.60 11.09
C LEU A 4 19.85 -17.34 10.57
N ASN A 5 19.30 -16.18 10.92
CA ASN A 5 17.99 -15.75 10.45
C ASN A 5 18.13 -15.24 9.00
N VAL A 6 18.11 -16.16 8.03
CA VAL A 6 18.16 -15.83 6.60
C VAL A 6 16.83 -15.19 6.24
N ARG A 7 16.80 -13.85 6.23
CA ARG A 7 15.68 -13.11 5.63
C ARG A 7 15.84 -13.23 4.12
N PRO A 8 14.82 -13.74 3.40
CA PRO A 8 14.83 -13.70 1.94
C PRO A 8 15.12 -12.27 1.45
N PRO A 9 15.92 -12.10 0.39
CA PRO A 9 16.33 -10.77 -0.08
C PRO A 9 15.15 -9.93 -0.58
N LEU A 10 14.02 -10.58 -0.87
CA LEU A 10 12.80 -9.97 -1.36
C LEU A 10 11.60 -10.44 -0.54
N SER A 11 10.67 -9.52 -0.31
CA SER A 11 9.33 -9.82 0.19
C SER A 11 8.53 -10.64 -0.83
N ASN A 12 7.51 -11.35 -0.35
CA ASN A 12 6.59 -12.08 -1.23
C ASN A 12 5.98 -11.18 -2.31
N MET A 13 5.63 -9.93 -1.97
CA MET A 13 5.09 -8.97 -2.95
C MET A 13 6.09 -8.70 -4.08
N GLN A 14 7.36 -8.45 -3.73
CA GLN A 14 8.41 -8.24 -4.72
C GLN A 14 8.63 -9.50 -5.58
N MET A 15 8.58 -10.69 -4.98
CA MET A 15 8.70 -11.96 -5.71
C MET A 15 7.55 -12.19 -6.70
N GLU A 16 6.30 -11.91 -6.31
CA GLU A 16 5.15 -12.05 -7.22
C GLU A 16 5.21 -11.07 -8.38
N LEU A 17 5.63 -9.82 -8.13
CA LEU A 17 5.86 -8.84 -9.20
C LEU A 17 6.96 -9.31 -10.16
N LEU A 18 8.02 -9.96 -9.66
CA LEU A 18 9.07 -10.50 -10.52
C LEU A 18 8.59 -11.65 -11.41
N LYS A 19 7.61 -12.46 -10.97
CA LYS A 19 7.03 -13.54 -11.79
C LYS A 19 6.32 -13.03 -13.04
N LEU A 20 5.86 -11.77 -13.04
CA LEU A 20 5.25 -11.14 -14.23
C LEU A 20 6.24 -11.11 -15.40
N TYR A 21 7.53 -10.86 -15.14
CA TYR A 21 8.57 -10.93 -16.18
C TYR A 21 8.70 -12.35 -16.74
N SER A 22 8.70 -13.37 -15.87
CA SER A 22 8.78 -14.77 -16.30
C SER A 22 7.55 -15.22 -17.11
N ALA A 23 6.40 -14.60 -16.87
CA ALA A 23 5.17 -14.83 -17.62
C ALA A 23 5.10 -14.03 -18.94
N GLY A 24 6.12 -13.23 -19.27
CA GLY A 24 6.14 -12.43 -20.50
C GLY A 24 5.13 -11.29 -20.52
N VAL A 25 4.77 -10.75 -19.34
CA VAL A 25 3.86 -9.60 -19.27
C VAL A 25 4.52 -8.40 -19.96
N PRO A 26 3.87 -7.78 -20.96
CA PRO A 26 4.42 -6.63 -21.67
C PRO A 26 4.64 -5.42 -20.77
N ASP A 27 5.75 -4.71 -20.98
CA ASP A 27 6.09 -3.48 -20.24
C ASP A 27 5.06 -2.36 -20.46
N GLU A 28 4.33 -2.38 -21.58
CA GLU A 28 3.24 -1.45 -21.89
C GLU A 28 2.10 -1.49 -20.85
N TYR A 29 1.94 -2.58 -20.09
CA TYR A 29 0.94 -2.70 -19.03
C TYR A 29 1.43 -2.20 -17.65
N LEU A 30 2.71 -1.81 -17.55
CA LEU A 30 3.29 -1.34 -16.29
C LEU A 30 2.55 -0.11 -15.71
N PRO A 31 2.12 0.89 -16.50
CA PRO A 31 1.33 2.01 -15.98
C PRO A 31 0.03 1.57 -15.30
N GLU A 32 -0.72 0.65 -15.91
CA GLU A 32 -2.00 0.15 -15.43
C GLU A 32 -1.82 -0.69 -14.16
N ILE A 33 -0.77 -1.52 -14.11
CA ILE A 33 -0.41 -2.29 -12.90
C ILE A 33 -0.07 -1.34 -11.75
N LYS A 34 0.71 -0.29 -12.01
CA LYS A 34 1.03 0.73 -11.00
C LYS A 34 -0.22 1.47 -10.53
N GLU A 35 -1.11 1.81 -11.44
CA GLU A 35 -2.37 2.48 -11.11
C GLU A 35 -3.26 1.60 -10.22
N MET A 36 -3.40 0.32 -10.56
CA MET A 36 -4.16 -0.65 -9.76
C MET A 36 -3.61 -0.74 -8.33
N ILE A 37 -2.29 -0.85 -8.18
CA ILE A 37 -1.62 -0.89 -6.87
C ILE A 37 -1.87 0.43 -6.11
N ALA A 38 -1.69 1.58 -6.77
CA ALA A 38 -1.88 2.88 -6.16
C ALA A 38 -3.32 3.08 -5.66
N ARG A 39 -4.32 2.70 -6.47
CA ARG A 39 -5.74 2.77 -6.10
C ARG A 39 -6.05 1.89 -4.88
N PHE A 40 -5.51 0.66 -4.85
CA PHE A 40 -5.68 -0.24 -3.72
C PHE A 40 -5.07 0.32 -2.43
N LEU A 41 -3.83 0.81 -2.49
CA LEU A 41 -3.14 1.37 -1.33
C LEU A 41 -3.82 2.66 -0.84
N LEU A 42 -4.29 3.52 -1.75
CA LEU A 42 -5.04 4.73 -1.39
C LEU A 42 -6.35 4.40 -0.69
N ALA A 43 -7.09 3.39 -1.18
CA ALA A 43 -8.32 2.93 -0.53
C ALA A 43 -8.04 2.45 0.90
N LYS A 44 -6.99 1.63 1.09
CA LYS A 44 -6.57 1.19 2.43
C LYS A 44 -6.17 2.36 3.34
N ALA A 45 -5.38 3.30 2.83
CA ALA A 45 -4.97 4.48 3.59
C ALA A 45 -6.18 5.32 4.03
N ARG A 46 -7.16 5.53 3.13
CA ARG A 46 -8.40 6.25 3.45
C ARG A 46 -9.22 5.52 4.50
N ASP A 47 -9.36 4.20 4.38
CA ASP A 47 -10.14 3.41 5.33
C ASP A 47 -9.52 3.47 6.74
N GLU A 48 -8.18 3.37 6.85
CA GLU A 48 -7.48 3.55 8.13
C GLU A 48 -7.60 4.98 8.66
N ALA A 49 -7.49 6.00 7.81
CA ALA A 49 -7.71 7.38 8.21
C ALA A 49 -9.12 7.61 8.76
N GLY A 50 -10.14 6.98 8.14
CA GLY A 50 -11.52 7.01 8.62
C GLY A 50 -11.69 6.36 10.00
N LYS A 51 -11.00 5.25 10.28
CA LYS A 51 -11.02 4.63 11.62
C LYS A 51 -10.43 5.57 12.67
N VAL A 52 -9.26 6.15 12.39
CA VAL A 52 -8.62 7.12 13.30
C VAL A 52 -9.53 8.32 13.54
N TRP A 53 -10.19 8.81 12.48
CA TRP A 53 -11.15 9.92 12.57
C TRP A 53 -12.28 9.61 13.56
N GLN A 54 -12.84 8.40 13.48
CA GLN A 54 -13.89 7.94 14.40
C GLN A 54 -13.36 7.73 15.82
N GLU A 55 -12.24 7.02 15.99
CA GLU A 55 -11.63 6.75 17.30
C GLU A 55 -11.30 8.01 18.08
N LYS A 56 -10.94 9.09 17.38
CA LYS A 56 -10.62 10.38 17.97
C LYS A 56 -11.84 11.30 18.13
N ASN A 57 -13.03 10.85 17.76
CA ASN A 57 -14.25 11.65 17.69
C ASN A 57 -14.04 12.97 16.93
N TYR A 58 -13.27 12.92 15.84
CA TYR A 58 -13.11 14.07 14.96
C TYR A 58 -14.41 14.35 14.21
N SER A 59 -14.63 15.63 13.94
CA SER A 59 -15.83 16.15 13.32
C SER A 59 -15.47 17.25 12.34
N ASP A 60 -16.46 17.74 11.58
CA ASP A 60 -16.25 18.85 10.65
C ASP A 60 -15.73 20.10 11.37
N GLU A 61 -16.14 20.34 12.63
CA GLU A 61 -15.59 21.42 13.45
C GLU A 61 -14.11 21.21 13.80
N THR A 62 -13.65 19.96 13.84
CA THR A 62 -12.22 19.66 14.01
C THR A 62 -11.44 20.01 12.75
N ALA A 63 -11.99 19.68 11.58
CA ALA A 63 -11.41 20.05 10.29
C ALA A 63 -11.33 21.58 10.13
N ASP A 64 -12.43 22.29 10.43
CA ASP A 64 -12.50 23.75 10.36
C ASP A 64 -11.49 24.45 11.29
N LYS A 65 -11.15 23.83 12.43
CA LYS A 65 -10.11 24.33 13.33
C LYS A 65 -8.70 24.15 12.76
N TRP A 66 -8.45 23.11 11.98
CA TRP A 66 -7.13 22.85 11.38
C TRP A 66 -6.88 23.66 10.10
N LEU A 67 -7.94 24.08 9.42
CA LEU A 67 -7.86 24.87 8.19
C LEU A 67 -7.79 26.40 8.43
N LYS A 68 -7.86 26.84 9.69
CA LYS A 68 -7.63 28.24 10.12
C LYS A 68 -6.17 28.48 10.48
#